data_AF-A0A3S0EZV2-F1
#
_entry.id   AF-A0A3S0EZV2-F1
#
_cell.length_a   1.000
_cell.length_b   1.000
_cell.length_c   1.000
_cell.angle_alpha   90.00
_cell.angle_beta   90.00
_cell.angle_gamma   90.00
#
_symmetry.space_group_name_H-M   'P 1'
#
loop_
_entity.id
_entity.type
_entity.pdbx_description
1 polymer ?
#
loop_
_entity_poly.entity_id
_entity_poly.type
_entity_poly.pdbx_seq_one_letter_code
_entity_poly.pdbx_strand_id
1 'polypeptide(L)' 'MKQASLLPVLTMCLLFSAALIPPAAHAEKVLEGQVCSARVHALTTDIDWYKSLNKAEDEAQKQGKLIFWLHILGKIDGAT' A
#
# COMPACT_ATOMS: atom_id res chain seq x y z
N MET A 1 34.39 6.56 52.28
CA MET A 1 34.02 6.16 50.91
C MET A 1 32.56 6.57 50.69
N LYS A 2 32.27 7.53 49.79
CA LYS A 2 30.91 8.03 49.56
C LYS A 2 30.19 7.09 48.58
N GLN A 3 29.06 6.50 48.98
CA GLN A 3 28.19 5.75 48.07
C GLN A 3 27.60 6.71 47.03
N ALA A 4 27.86 6.44 45.75
CA ALA A 4 27.23 7.17 44.66
C ALA A 4 25.75 6.76 44.57
N SER A 5 24.84 7.73 44.64
CA SER A 5 23.40 7.51 44.50
C SER A 5 23.10 7.04 43.08
N LEU A 6 22.41 5.90 42.96
CA LEU A 6 22.03 5.25 41.69
C LEU A 6 20.75 5.86 41.07
N LEU A 7 20.05 6.72 41.81
CA LEU A 7 18.82 7.39 41.37
C LEU A 7 18.96 8.22 40.07
N PRO A 8 19.98 9.07 39.86
CA PRO A 8 20.04 9.92 38.66
C PRO A 8 20.30 9.12 37.37
N VAL A 9 20.97 7.96 37.47
CA VAL A 9 21.24 7.08 36.32
C VAL A 9 19.96 6.39 35.86
N LEU A 10 19.15 5.94 36.80
CA LEU A 10 17.87 5.27 36.50
C LEU A 10 16.87 6.23 35.83
N THR A 11 16.82 7.49 36.28
CA THR A 11 15.94 8.52 35.70
C THR A 11 16.35 8.90 34.28
N MET A 12 17.66 8.91 33.99
CA MET A 12 18.18 9.20 32.64
C MET A 12 17.85 8.10 31.63
N CYS A 13 17.89 6.82 32.04
CA CYS A 13 17.53 5.69 31.17
C CYS A 13 16.03 5.67 30.79
N LEU A 14 15.14 6.07 31.72
CA LEU A 14 13.70 6.12 31.46
C LEU A 14 13.32 7.23 30.48
N LEU A 15 14.00 8.38 30.53
CA LEU A 15 13.77 9.48 29.59
C LEU A 15 14.24 9.17 28.17
N PHE A 16 15.30 8.37 28.01
CA PHE A 16 15.81 7.99 26.69
C PHE A 16 14.94 6.93 25.99
N SER A 17 14.23 6.12 26.76
CA SER A 17 13.38 5.03 26.25
C SER A 17 12.07 5.54 25.63
N ALA A 18 11.58 6.71 26.06
CA ALA A 18 10.36 7.31 25.52
C ALA A 18 10.53 7.90 24.10
N ALA A 19 11.76 8.18 23.67
CA ALA A 19 12.06 8.75 22.35
C ALA A 19 12.08 7.72 21.20
N LEU A 20 11.99 6.43 21.52
CA LEU A 20 12.09 5.32 20.56
C LEU A 20 10.75 4.64 20.26
N ILE A 21 9.62 5.21 20.68
CA ILE A 21 8.30 4.67 20.32
C ILE A 21 8.02 5.07 18.86
N PRO A 22 8.08 4.15 17.89
CA PRO A 22 7.65 4.46 16.53
C PRO A 22 6.17 4.88 16.58
N PRO A 23 5.74 5.85 15.76
CA PRO A 23 4.33 6.20 15.66
C PRO A 23 3.54 4.91 15.36
N ALA A 24 2.46 4.70 16.10
CA ALA A 24 1.59 3.55 15.90
C ALA A 24 1.21 3.46 14.43
N ALA A 25 1.47 2.31 13.79
CA ALA A 25 1.10 2.09 12.41
C ALA A 25 -0.42 2.30 12.28
N HIS A 26 -0.80 3.33 11.53
CA HIS A 26 -2.21 3.57 11.23
C HIS A 26 -2.70 2.41 10.37
N ALA A 27 -3.60 1.59 10.92
CA ALA A 27 -4.29 0.58 10.15
C ALA A 27 -4.99 1.28 8.96
N GLU A 28 -4.79 0.73 7.77
CA GLU A 28 -5.42 1.26 6.57
C GLU A 28 -6.94 1.20 6.74
N LYS A 29 -7.63 2.27 6.38
CA LYS A 29 -9.09 2.32 6.52
C LYS A 29 -9.71 1.26 5.63
N VAL A 30 -10.51 0.38 6.23
CA VAL A 30 -11.33 -0.58 5.49
C VAL A 30 -12.24 0.22 4.55
N LEU A 31 -12.21 -0.13 3.26
CA LEU A 31 -13.08 0.49 2.27
C LEU A 31 -14.54 0.09 2.54
N GLU A 32 -15.44 1.06 2.41
CA GLU A 32 -16.86 0.76 2.38
C GLU A 32 -17.19 -0.15 1.18
N GLY A 33 -18.12 -1.09 1.37
CA GLY A 33 -18.45 -2.09 0.34
C GLY A 33 -18.90 -1.47 -0.98
N GLN A 34 -19.65 -0.36 -0.94
CA GLN A 34 -20.07 0.38 -2.13
C GLN A 34 -18.89 0.95 -2.91
N VAL A 35 -17.90 1.51 -2.19
CA VAL A 35 -16.68 2.06 -2.80
C VAL A 35 -15.84 0.94 -3.40
N CYS A 36 -15.72 -0.20 -2.71
CA CYS A 36 -15.03 -1.37 -3.24
C CYS A 36 -15.70 -1.87 -4.53
N SER A 37 -17.02 -2.05 -4.51
CA SER A 37 -17.80 -2.53 -5.66
C SER A 37 -17.65 -1.60 -6.88
N ALA A 38 -17.77 -0.28 -6.67
CA ALA A 38 -17.59 0.69 -7.75
C ALA A 38 -16.18 0.64 -8.37
N ARG A 39 -15.14 0.49 -7.54
CA ARG A 39 -13.75 0.39 -8.01
C ARG A 39 -13.49 -0.92 -8.77
N VAL A 40 -13.99 -2.04 -8.26
CA VAL A 40 -13.87 -3.33 -8.96
C VAL A 40 -14.61 -3.28 -10.29
N HIS A 41 -15.80 -2.66 -10.34
CA HIS A 41 -16.54 -2.49 -11.58
C HIS A 41 -15.73 -1.69 -12.62
N ALA A 42 -15.20 -0.53 -12.24
CA ALA A 42 -14.34 0.26 -13.12
C ALA A 42 -13.12 -0.53 -13.61
N LEU A 43 -12.49 -1.29 -12.70
CA LEU A 43 -11.31 -2.09 -13.02
C LEU A 43 -11.62 -3.25 -13.97
N THR A 44 -12.79 -3.88 -13.85
CA THR A 44 -13.13 -5.13 -14.57
C THR A 44 -13.97 -4.90 -15.83
N THR A 45 -14.67 -3.77 -15.92
CA THR A 45 -15.65 -3.51 -16.97
C THR A 45 -15.28 -2.30 -17.83
N ASP A 46 -14.81 -1.21 -17.22
CA ASP A 46 -14.56 0.04 -17.96
C ASP A 46 -13.17 0.07 -18.61
N ILE A 47 -12.24 -0.79 -18.18
CA ILE A 47 -10.88 -0.90 -18.72
C ILE A 47 -10.80 -2.07 -19.69
N ASP A 48 -10.37 -1.78 -20.92
CA ASP A 48 -10.07 -2.79 -21.93
C ASP A 48 -8.73 -3.49 -21.64
N TRP A 49 -8.79 -4.65 -20.97
CA TRP A 49 -7.60 -5.47 -20.71
C TRP A 49 -7.20 -6.31 -21.93
N TYR A 50 -6.08 -5.93 -22.55
CA TYR A 50 -5.48 -6.73 -23.62
C TYR A 50 -4.69 -7.90 -23.05
N LYS A 51 -4.88 -9.09 -23.63
CA LYS A 51 -4.17 -10.33 -23.25
C LYS A 51 -2.82 -10.51 -23.97
N SER A 52 -2.48 -9.64 -24.91
CA SER A 52 -1.21 -9.66 -25.63
C SER A 52 -0.65 -8.24 -25.77
N LEU A 53 0.66 -8.12 -25.64
CA LEU A 53 1.35 -6.83 -25.75
C LEU A 53 1.19 -6.26 -27.17
N ASN A 54 1.37 -7.08 -28.20
CA ASN A 54 1.24 -6.65 -29.59
C ASN A 54 -0.14 -6.00 -29.86
N LYS A 55 -1.23 -6.57 -29.34
CA LYS A 55 -2.57 -5.99 -29.51
C LYS A 55 -2.70 -4.66 -28.77
N ALA A 56 -2.09 -4.54 -27.58
CA ALA A 56 -2.07 -3.28 -26.84
C ALA A 56 -1.28 -2.20 -27.60
N GLU A 57 -0.17 -2.56 -28.23
CA GLU A 57 0.65 -1.67 -29.06
C GLU A 57 -0.12 -1.17 -30.29
N ASP A 58 -0.77 -2.08 -31.03
CA ASP A 58 -1.58 -1.72 -32.20
C ASP A 58 -2.69 -0.71 -31.85
N GLU A 59 -3.39 -0.93 -30.73
CA GLU A 59 -4.46 -0.04 -30.27
C GLU A 59 -3.92 1.28 -29.71
N ALA A 60 -2.81 1.24 -28.96
CA ALA A 60 -2.14 2.44 -28.47
C ALA A 60 -1.67 3.36 -29.61
N GLN A 61 -1.14 2.78 -30.69
CA GLN A 61 -0.73 3.52 -31.87
C GLN A 61 -1.92 4.20 -32.57
N LYS A 62 -3.06 3.51 -32.70
CA LYS A 62 -4.28 4.08 -33.30
C LYS A 62 -4.86 5.21 -32.45
N GLN A 63 -4.80 5.07 -31.12
CA GLN A 63 -5.41 6.00 -30.18
C GLN A 63 -4.48 7.12 -29.71
N GLY A 64 -3.17 7.02 -29.99
CA GLY A 64 -2.16 7.96 -29.51
C GLY A 64 -2.00 7.95 -27.99
N LYS A 65 -2.17 6.79 -27.34
CA LYS A 65 -2.12 6.64 -25.88
C LYS A 65 -0.89 5.87 -25.42
N LEU A 66 -0.51 6.06 -24.16
CA LEU A 66 0.54 5.26 -23.50
C LEU A 66 0.02 3.87 -23.13
N ILE A 67 0.93 2.90 -23.05
CA ILE A 67 0.64 1.53 -22.62
C ILE A 67 1.02 1.38 -21.15
N PHE A 68 0.07 0.90 -20.35
CA PHE A 68 0.34 0.36 -19.02
C PHE A 68 0.23 -1.17 -19.08
N TRP A 69 1.33 -1.87 -18.79
CA TRP A 69 1.38 -3.34 -18.86
C TRP A 69 1.60 -3.94 -17.48
N LEU A 70 0.75 -4.89 -17.09
CA LEU A 70 0.79 -5.55 -15.80
C LEU A 70 0.68 -7.06 -15.99
N HIS A 71 1.56 -7.81 -15.31
CA HIS A 71 1.46 -9.26 -15.20
C HIS A 71 0.75 -9.62 -13.89
N ILE A 72 -0.47 -10.15 -13.97
CA ILE A 72 -1.28 -10.51 -12.80
C ILE A 72 -1.33 -12.03 -12.68
N LEU A 73 -1.12 -12.52 -11.46
CA LEU A 73 -1.41 -13.90 -11.08
C LEU A 73 -2.73 -13.93 -10.30
N GLY A 74 -3.71 -14.70 -10.79
CA GLY A 74 -5.06 -14.77 -10.20
C GLY A 74 -6.11 -13.95 -10.97
N LYS A 75 -7.24 -13.67 -10.32
CA LYS A 75 -8.34 -12.88 -10.90
C LYS A 75 -8.31 -11.44 -10.38
N ILE A 76 -8.49 -10.49 -11.28
CA ILE A 76 -8.42 -9.05 -10.98
C ILE A 76 -9.61 -8.55 -10.15
N ASP A 77 -10.72 -9.30 -10.15
CA ASP A 77 -11.92 -9.02 -9.34
C ASP A 77 -11.79 -9.46 -7.87
N GLY A 78 -10.68 -10.11 -7.51
CA GLY A 78 -10.42 -10.61 -6.16
C GLY A 78 -11.19 -11.88 -5.81
N ALA A 79 -11.89 -12.51 -6.76
CA ALA A 79 -12.55 -13.79 -6.51
C ALA A 79 -11.49 -14.91 -6.40
N THR A 80 -11.40 -15.52 -5.20
CA THR A 80 -10.53 -16.66 -4.89
C THR A 80 -11.15 -17.98 -5.30
#